data_AF-A0A6A6FXR9-F1
#
_entry.id   AF-A0A6A6FXR9-F1
#
_cell.length_a   1.000
_cell.length_b   1.000
_cell.length_c   1.000
_cell.angle_alpha   90.00
_cell.angle_beta   90.00
_cell.angle_gamma   90.00
#
_symmetry.space_group_name_H-M   'P 1'
#
loop_
_entity.id
_entity.type
_entity.pdbx_description
1 polymer ?
#
loop_
_entity_poly.entity_id
_entity_poly.type
_entity_poly.pdbx_seq_one_letter_code
_entity_poly.pdbx_strand_id
1 'polypeptide(L)'
;MSQFPRPEYDSFLGQLLEDISDQRIEPLGAVQDGVDPLESANFDAFIAQLFALGIDTALCRYGEDAMHCAFVYDHSDQQQSLHDAYIITAAQWILVSSSAMYASCQENQWTLTMTKWAKWREGFLSVAEDAQHGAECRKIAERVADMMALEEKAAKG
;
A
#
# COMPACT_ATOMS: atom_id res chain seq x y z
N MET A 1 -32.46 12.36 9.50
CA MET A 1 -32.60 12.07 8.05
C MET A 1 -32.27 10.60 7.87
N SER A 2 -33.28 9.77 7.63
CA SER A 2 -33.09 8.33 7.37
C SER A 2 -32.63 8.17 5.92
N GLN A 3 -31.39 7.73 5.70
CA GLN A 3 -30.98 7.29 4.37
C GLN A 3 -31.63 5.93 4.13
N PHE A 4 -32.53 5.88 3.15
CA PHE A 4 -33.04 4.62 2.63
C PHE A 4 -31.85 3.78 2.12
N PRO A 5 -31.82 2.46 2.39
CA PRO A 5 -30.82 1.59 1.78
C PRO A 5 -30.93 1.70 0.26
N ARG A 6 -29.80 1.90 -0.41
CA ARG A 6 -29.70 1.90 -1.88
C ARG A 6 -29.15 0.53 -2.29
N PRO A 7 -30.00 -0.49 -2.46
CA PRO A 7 -29.54 -1.85 -2.75
C PRO A 7 -28.66 -1.95 -4.01
N GLU A 8 -28.82 -1.04 -4.97
CA GLU A 8 -27.96 -0.92 -6.15
C GLU A 8 -26.53 -0.48 -5.79
N TYR A 9 -26.38 0.42 -4.82
CA TYR A 9 -25.08 0.87 -4.30
C TYR A 9 -24.39 -0.26 -3.53
N ASP A 10 -25.15 -0.98 -2.71
CA ASP A 10 -24.61 -2.12 -1.96
C ASP A 10 -24.19 -3.27 -2.90
N SER A 11 -24.97 -3.52 -3.97
CA SER A 11 -24.61 -4.49 -5.01
C SER A 11 -23.38 -4.07 -5.80
N PHE A 12 -23.26 -2.78 -6.15
CA PHE A 12 -22.08 -2.26 -6.86
C PHE A 12 -20.82 -2.37 -5.98
N LEU A 13 -20.88 -1.94 -4.72
CA LEU A 13 -19.76 -2.03 -3.80
C LEU A 13 -19.37 -3.48 -3.55
N GLY A 14 -20.35 -4.37 -3.36
CA GLY A 14 -20.09 -5.81 -3.23
C GLY A 14 -19.31 -6.37 -4.41
N GLN A 15 -19.78 -6.09 -5.64
CA GLN A 15 -19.11 -6.55 -6.86
C GLN A 15 -17.71 -5.94 -7.01
N LEU A 16 -17.56 -4.64 -6.75
CA LEU A 16 -16.25 -3.98 -6.84
C LEU A 16 -15.23 -4.61 -5.90
N LEU A 17 -15.63 -4.93 -4.67
CA LEU A 17 -14.74 -5.53 -3.68
C LEU A 17 -14.39 -6.99 -4.02
N GLU A 18 -15.33 -7.74 -4.60
CA GLU A 18 -15.09 -9.08 -5.15
C GLU A 18 -14.10 -9.00 -6.33
N ASP A 19 -14.34 -8.11 -7.28
CA ASP A 19 -13.46 -7.91 -8.43
C ASP A 19 -12.05 -7.49 -8.00
N ILE A 20 -11.91 -6.60 -7.02
CA ILE A 20 -10.59 -6.23 -6.45
C ILE A 20 -9.91 -7.46 -5.85
N SER A 21 -10.65 -8.30 -5.12
CA SER A 21 -10.09 -9.50 -4.51
C SER A 21 -9.63 -10.52 -5.54
N ASP A 22 -10.39 -10.68 -6.63
CA ASP A 22 -10.12 -11.68 -7.67
C ASP A 22 -9.06 -11.22 -8.67
N GLN A 23 -8.95 -9.92 -8.92
CA GLN A 23 -8.08 -9.35 -9.95
C GLN A 23 -6.80 -8.72 -9.41
N ARG A 24 -6.65 -8.56 -8.09
CA ARG A 24 -5.40 -8.00 -7.53
C ARG A 24 -4.25 -8.97 -7.77
N ILE A 25 -3.24 -8.49 -8.50
CA ILE A 25 -2.03 -9.26 -8.81
C ILE A 25 -0.84 -8.60 -8.12
N GLU A 26 -0.13 -9.35 -7.30
CA GLU A 26 1.16 -8.93 -6.74
C GLU A 26 2.31 -9.10 -7.76
N PRO A 27 3.46 -8.42 -7.56
CA PRO A 27 4.56 -8.43 -8.53
C PRO A 27 5.02 -9.81 -9.02
N LEU A 28 5.12 -10.82 -8.15
CA LEU A 28 5.48 -12.18 -8.58
C LEU A 28 4.41 -12.81 -9.48
N GLY A 29 3.13 -12.62 -9.14
CA GLY A 29 2.01 -13.06 -9.97
C GLY A 29 2.02 -12.39 -11.35
N ALA A 30 2.32 -11.09 -11.39
CA ALA A 30 2.44 -10.34 -12.65
C ALA A 30 3.53 -10.96 -13.54
N VAL A 31 4.71 -11.25 -12.98
CA VAL A 31 5.79 -11.91 -13.72
C VAL A 31 5.37 -13.30 -14.22
N GLN A 32 4.67 -14.09 -13.40
CA GLN A 32 4.19 -15.42 -13.77
C GLN A 32 3.18 -15.38 -14.92
N ASP A 33 2.39 -14.32 -14.99
CA ASP A 33 1.41 -14.08 -16.07
C ASP A 33 2.01 -13.38 -17.30
N GLY A 34 3.31 -13.09 -17.29
CA GLY A 34 4.01 -12.42 -18.38
C GLY A 34 3.73 -10.92 -18.47
N VAL A 35 3.30 -10.31 -17.36
CA VAL A 35 3.00 -8.90 -17.18
C VAL A 35 4.18 -8.18 -16.51
N ASP A 36 4.32 -6.88 -16.74
CA ASP A 36 5.31 -6.06 -16.03
C ASP A 36 4.96 -5.98 -14.53
N PRO A 37 5.86 -6.37 -13.61
CA PRO A 37 5.59 -6.30 -12.17
C PRO A 37 5.28 -4.90 -11.64
N LEU A 38 5.62 -3.83 -12.38
CA LEU A 38 5.22 -2.46 -12.02
C LEU A 38 3.74 -2.17 -12.30
N GLU A 39 3.03 -3.00 -13.07
CA GLU A 39 1.58 -2.87 -13.21
C GLU A 39 0.84 -3.09 -11.89
N SER A 40 1.39 -3.95 -11.01
CA SER A 40 0.88 -4.13 -9.64
C SER A 40 0.86 -2.81 -8.86
N ALA A 41 1.83 -1.93 -9.07
CA ALA A 41 1.86 -0.63 -8.41
C ALA A 41 0.70 0.26 -8.85
N ASN A 42 0.36 0.28 -10.15
CA ASN A 42 -0.79 1.05 -10.64
C ASN A 42 -2.11 0.54 -10.05
N PHE A 43 -2.26 -0.77 -9.91
CA PHE A 43 -3.44 -1.38 -9.31
C PHE A 43 -3.55 -1.04 -7.82
N ASP A 44 -2.45 -1.17 -7.06
CA ASP A 44 -2.43 -0.80 -5.63
C ASP A 44 -2.63 0.70 -5.42
N ALA A 45 -2.15 1.57 -6.32
CA ALA A 45 -2.46 3.00 -6.29
C ALA A 45 -3.97 3.27 -6.47
N PHE A 46 -4.63 2.53 -7.36
CA PHE A 46 -6.08 2.61 -7.53
C PHE A 46 -6.83 2.19 -6.25
N ILE A 47 -6.46 1.06 -5.64
CA ILE A 47 -7.09 0.61 -4.39
C ILE A 47 -6.83 1.62 -3.25
N ALA A 48 -5.60 2.11 -3.11
CA ALA A 48 -5.24 3.12 -2.13
C ALA A 48 -6.08 4.40 -2.30
N GLN A 49 -6.39 4.78 -3.54
CA GLN A 49 -7.28 5.92 -3.83
C GLN A 49 -8.71 5.65 -3.36
N LEU A 50 -9.25 4.45 -3.58
CA LEU A 50 -10.58 4.07 -3.08
C LEU A 50 -10.62 4.09 -1.55
N PHE A 51 -9.56 3.59 -0.90
CA PHE A 51 -9.41 3.64 0.54
C PHE A 51 -9.37 5.09 1.06
N ALA A 52 -8.56 5.95 0.45
CA ALA A 52 -8.47 7.37 0.80
C ALA A 52 -9.81 8.11 0.64
N LEU A 53 -10.66 7.68 -0.29
CA LEU A 53 -12.01 8.22 -0.50
C LEU A 53 -13.05 7.66 0.49
N GLY A 54 -12.66 6.71 1.36
CA GLY A 54 -13.54 6.11 2.35
C GLY A 54 -14.57 5.15 1.77
N ILE A 55 -14.29 4.54 0.61
CA ILE A 55 -15.21 3.59 -0.06
C ILE A 55 -15.44 2.36 0.82
N ASP A 56 -14.36 1.74 1.28
CA ASP A 56 -14.40 0.71 2.31
C ASP A 56 -13.09 0.75 3.09
N THR A 57 -13.20 0.76 4.42
CA THR A 57 -12.04 0.78 5.30
C THR A 57 -11.31 -0.55 5.36
N ALA A 58 -11.96 -1.67 5.01
CA ALA A 58 -11.33 -2.97 4.91
C ALA A 58 -10.26 -3.02 3.81
N LEU A 59 -10.29 -2.09 2.84
CA LEU A 59 -9.27 -1.99 1.80
C LEU A 59 -7.86 -1.74 2.34
N CYS A 60 -7.73 -1.18 3.56
CA CYS A 60 -6.43 -0.97 4.19
C CYS A 60 -5.62 -2.26 4.38
N ARG A 61 -6.28 -3.44 4.38
CA ARG A 61 -5.63 -4.75 4.43
C ARG A 61 -4.67 -4.97 3.26
N TYR A 62 -5.03 -4.49 2.06
CA TYR A 62 -4.17 -4.63 0.88
C TYR A 62 -2.91 -3.78 1.00
N GLY A 63 -3.00 -2.62 1.66
CA GLY A 63 -1.83 -1.81 2.01
C GLY A 63 -0.94 -2.48 3.03
N GLU A 64 -1.53 -3.10 4.06
CA GLU A 64 -0.75 -3.91 4.99
C GLU A 64 -0.06 -5.09 4.29
N ASP A 65 -0.78 -5.82 3.44
CA ASP A 65 -0.24 -6.94 2.67
C ASP A 65 0.90 -6.48 1.76
N ALA A 66 0.74 -5.36 1.06
CA ALA A 66 1.82 -4.80 0.23
C ALA A 66 3.07 -4.47 1.06
N MET A 67 2.90 -3.88 2.25
CA MET A 67 4.02 -3.59 3.16
C MET A 67 4.68 -4.89 3.69
N HIS A 68 3.88 -5.93 3.96
CA HIS A 68 4.38 -7.24 4.35
C HIS A 68 5.22 -7.83 3.22
N CYS A 69 4.68 -7.84 1.99
CA CYS A 69 5.37 -8.30 0.80
C CYS A 69 6.65 -7.52 0.51
N ALA A 70 6.77 -6.23 0.87
CA ALA A 70 7.99 -5.46 0.64
C ALA A 70 9.08 -5.65 1.71
N PHE A 71 8.69 -5.82 2.98
CA PHE A 71 9.63 -5.68 4.11
C PHE A 71 9.77 -6.90 5.02
N VAL A 72 8.89 -7.90 4.87
CA VAL A 72 8.86 -9.07 5.77
C VAL A 72 9.03 -10.37 5.00
N TYR A 73 8.55 -10.45 3.75
CA TYR A 73 8.84 -11.61 2.90
C TYR A 73 10.34 -11.69 2.59
N ASP A 74 10.83 -12.93 2.51
CA ASP A 74 12.19 -13.22 2.09
C ASP A 74 12.27 -13.17 0.56
N HIS A 75 13.11 -12.28 0.03
CA HIS A 75 13.35 -12.11 -1.41
C HIS A 75 14.72 -12.66 -1.83
N SER A 76 15.41 -13.43 -0.99
CA SER A 76 16.78 -13.90 -1.25
C SER A 76 16.90 -14.82 -2.47
N ASP A 77 15.80 -15.47 -2.89
CA ASP A 77 15.72 -16.31 -4.09
C ASP A 77 15.21 -15.56 -5.34
N GLN A 78 14.85 -14.28 -5.21
CA GLN A 78 14.28 -13.46 -6.27
C GLN A 78 15.31 -12.50 -6.88
N GLN A 79 15.03 -12.05 -8.10
CA GLN A 79 15.81 -10.97 -8.70
C GLN A 79 15.55 -9.67 -7.95
N GLN A 80 16.60 -8.86 -7.77
CA GLN A 80 16.51 -7.57 -7.07
C GLN A 80 15.44 -6.64 -7.67
N SER A 81 15.26 -6.65 -9.00
CA SER A 81 14.22 -5.87 -9.68
C SER A 81 12.80 -6.26 -9.29
N LEU A 82 12.57 -7.51 -8.89
CA LEU A 82 11.28 -7.96 -8.39
C LEU A 82 11.04 -7.43 -6.97
N HIS A 83 12.06 -7.43 -6.11
CA HIS A 83 11.97 -6.81 -4.79
C HIS A 83 11.71 -5.29 -4.89
N ASP A 84 12.38 -4.61 -5.82
CA ASP A 84 12.10 -3.20 -6.12
C ASP A 84 10.63 -2.98 -6.51
N ALA A 85 10.03 -3.88 -7.30
CA ALA A 85 8.62 -3.78 -7.68
C ALA A 85 7.67 -3.95 -6.48
N TYR A 86 7.98 -4.85 -5.54
CA TYR A 86 7.24 -4.96 -4.27
C TYR A 86 7.31 -3.66 -3.46
N ILE A 87 8.49 -3.05 -3.35
CA ILE A 87 8.66 -1.79 -2.63
C ILE A 87 7.91 -0.65 -3.31
N ILE A 88 7.97 -0.55 -4.65
CA ILE A 88 7.24 0.46 -5.41
C ILE A 88 5.73 0.27 -5.29
N THR A 89 5.25 -0.98 -5.22
CA THR A 89 3.83 -1.30 -4.99
C THR A 89 3.40 -0.85 -3.59
N ALA A 90 4.17 -1.20 -2.56
CA ALA A 90 3.90 -0.76 -1.18
C ALA A 90 3.95 0.77 -1.04
N ALA A 91 4.86 1.44 -1.74
CA ALA A 91 4.99 2.89 -1.74
C ALA A 91 3.71 3.61 -2.16
N GLN A 92 2.92 3.04 -3.09
CA GLN A 92 1.70 3.69 -3.59
C GLN A 92 0.67 3.93 -2.48
N TRP A 93 0.58 3.03 -1.50
CA TRP A 93 -0.34 3.19 -0.37
C TRP A 93 -0.02 4.43 0.45
N ILE A 94 1.25 4.73 0.65
CA ILE A 94 1.63 5.96 1.33
C ILE A 94 1.45 7.14 0.38
N LEU A 95 2.00 7.08 -0.84
CA LEU A 95 1.95 8.17 -1.84
C LEU A 95 0.53 8.68 -2.11
N VAL A 96 -0.45 7.80 -2.12
CA VAL A 96 -1.85 8.12 -2.45
C VAL A 96 -2.70 8.33 -1.19
N SER A 97 -2.43 7.60 -0.11
CA SER A 97 -3.36 7.50 1.03
C SER A 97 -2.70 7.69 2.41
N SER A 98 -1.56 8.39 2.50
CA SER A 98 -0.79 8.56 3.75
C SER A 98 -1.64 8.99 4.94
N SER A 99 -2.47 10.02 4.80
CA SER A 99 -3.27 10.54 5.92
C SER A 99 -4.31 9.52 6.38
N ALA A 100 -4.92 8.78 5.44
CA ALA A 100 -5.89 7.73 5.77
C ALA A 100 -5.20 6.52 6.43
N MET A 101 -4.07 6.07 5.89
CA MET A 101 -3.26 4.99 6.48
C MET A 101 -2.77 5.36 7.88
N TYR A 102 -2.30 6.60 8.06
CA TYR A 102 -1.85 7.11 9.35
C TYR A 102 -2.99 7.12 10.37
N ALA A 103 -4.15 7.68 9.99
CA ALA A 103 -5.34 7.70 10.85
C ALA A 103 -5.77 6.28 11.26
N SER A 104 -5.83 5.34 10.32
CA SER A 104 -6.14 3.94 10.63
C SER A 104 -5.13 3.29 11.58
N CYS A 105 -3.83 3.61 11.46
CA CYS A 105 -2.81 3.16 12.42
C CYS A 105 -2.98 3.78 13.81
N GLN A 106 -3.42 5.04 13.91
CA GLN A 106 -3.69 5.70 15.19
C GLN A 106 -4.91 5.12 15.89
N GLU A 107 -5.96 4.83 15.12
CA GLU A 107 -7.21 4.27 15.61
C GLU A 107 -7.14 2.76 15.92
N ASN A 108 -5.98 2.12 15.66
CA ASN A 108 -5.79 0.67 15.72
C ASN A 108 -6.83 -0.08 14.89
N GLN A 109 -7.09 0.44 13.69
CA GLN A 109 -8.11 -0.10 12.82
C GLN A 109 -7.64 -1.45 12.25
N TRP A 110 -8.46 -2.48 12.40
CA TRP A 110 -8.10 -3.86 12.02
C TRP A 110 -6.81 -4.32 12.72
N THR A 111 -5.77 -4.57 11.95
CA THR A 111 -4.45 -4.99 12.40
C THR A 111 -3.42 -3.86 12.30
N LEU A 112 -3.84 -2.68 11.81
CA LEU A 112 -2.98 -1.52 11.66
C LEU A 112 -2.66 -0.91 13.02
N THR A 113 -1.39 -0.53 13.22
CA THR A 113 -0.92 0.06 14.47
C THR A 113 0.17 1.08 14.19
N MET A 114 0.38 2.01 15.12
CA MET A 114 1.53 2.92 15.07
C MET A 114 2.88 2.21 15.09
N THR A 115 2.97 1.00 15.67
CA THR A 115 4.17 0.17 15.60
C THR A 115 4.46 -0.29 14.17
N LYS A 116 3.43 -0.70 13.42
CA LYS A 116 3.59 -1.05 12.00
C LYS A 116 3.97 0.16 11.17
N TRP A 117 3.30 1.30 11.37
CA TRP A 117 3.63 2.56 10.72
C TRP A 117 5.12 2.91 10.87
N ALA A 118 5.65 2.86 12.11
CA ALA A 118 7.05 3.13 12.38
C ALA A 118 7.98 2.16 11.64
N LYS A 119 7.68 0.85 11.69
CA LYS A 119 8.47 -0.18 10.97
C LYS A 119 8.47 0.01 9.46
N TRP A 120 7.34 0.37 8.87
CA TRP A 120 7.28 0.62 7.43
C TRP A 120 8.12 1.82 7.03
N ARG A 121 8.07 2.90 7.82
CA ARG A 121 8.92 4.07 7.61
C ARG A 121 10.41 3.71 7.70
N GLU A 122 10.81 2.92 8.70
CA GLU A 122 12.17 2.40 8.82
C GLU A 122 12.57 1.55 7.60
N GLY A 123 11.65 0.70 7.10
CA GLY A 123 11.84 -0.08 5.88
C GLY A 123 12.12 0.79 4.66
N PHE A 124 11.32 1.82 4.42
CA PHE A 124 11.55 2.77 3.32
C PHE A 124 12.86 3.55 3.47
N LEU A 125 13.23 3.97 4.68
CA LEU A 125 14.52 4.61 4.93
C LEU A 125 15.69 3.67 4.60
N SER A 126 15.60 2.40 5.02
CA SER A 126 16.62 1.39 4.71
C SER A 126 16.78 1.20 3.19
N VAL A 127 15.66 1.13 2.46
CA VAL A 127 15.69 1.02 0.99
C VAL A 127 16.33 2.24 0.35
N ALA A 128 16.01 3.45 0.82
CA ALA A 128 16.54 4.69 0.25
C ALA A 128 18.08 4.76 0.31
N GLU A 129 18.67 4.17 1.35
CA GLU A 129 20.12 4.19 1.59
C GLU A 129 20.86 2.98 0.98
N ASP A 130 20.16 1.90 0.64
CA ASP A 130 20.78 0.67 0.15
C ASP A 130 20.97 0.68 -1.38
N ALA A 131 22.24 0.75 -1.79
CA ALA A 131 22.65 0.77 -3.20
C ALA A 131 22.30 -0.48 -4.00
N GLN A 132 21.87 -1.58 -3.35
CA GLN A 132 21.36 -2.77 -4.03
C GLN A 132 20.07 -2.48 -4.82
N HIS A 133 19.22 -1.59 -4.31
CA HIS A 133 17.97 -1.18 -4.98
C HIS A 133 18.23 -0.25 -6.15
N GLY A 134 17.37 -0.28 -7.17
CA GLY A 134 17.40 0.63 -8.30
C GLY A 134 17.24 2.10 -7.89
N ALA A 135 17.87 3.02 -8.64
CA ALA A 135 17.88 4.45 -8.30
C ALA A 135 16.48 5.08 -8.22
N GLU A 136 15.52 4.58 -9.01
CA GLU A 136 14.12 5.02 -8.95
C GLU A 136 13.42 4.51 -7.68
N CYS A 137 13.59 3.22 -7.35
CA CYS A 137 13.06 2.63 -6.11
C CYS A 137 13.55 3.40 -4.88
N ARG A 138 14.85 3.71 -4.80
CA ARG A 138 15.43 4.48 -3.69
C ARG A 138 14.83 5.89 -3.57
N LYS A 139 14.65 6.60 -4.68
CA LYS A 139 14.03 7.94 -4.69
C LYS A 139 12.57 7.90 -4.23
N ILE A 140 11.83 6.87 -4.66
CA ILE A 140 10.44 6.67 -4.24
C ILE A 140 10.40 6.38 -2.74
N ALA A 141 11.28 5.51 -2.24
CA ALA A 141 11.36 5.15 -0.83
C ALA A 141 11.70 6.37 0.06
N GLU A 142 12.66 7.20 -0.34
CA GLU A 142 13.00 8.46 0.34
C GLU A 142 11.77 9.37 0.43
N ARG A 143 11.09 9.62 -0.71
CA ARG A 143 9.89 10.45 -0.77
C ARG A 143 8.76 9.93 0.12
N VAL A 144 8.56 8.61 0.17
CA VAL A 144 7.56 7.98 1.03
C VAL A 144 7.90 8.19 2.49
N ALA A 145 9.14 7.94 2.90
CA ALA A 145 9.58 8.10 4.28
C ALA A 145 9.43 9.55 4.76
N ASP A 146 9.72 10.53 3.90
CA ASP A 146 9.49 11.95 4.15
C ASP A 146 8.01 12.25 4.36
N MET A 147 7.14 11.71 3.51
CA MET A 147 5.71 11.94 3.64
C MET A 147 5.14 11.32 4.92
N MET A 148 5.62 10.14 5.32
CA MET A 148 5.25 9.55 6.61
C MET A 148 5.67 10.44 7.78
N ALA A 149 6.87 11.03 7.71
CA ALA A 149 7.36 11.96 8.72
C ALA A 149 6.52 13.25 8.80
N LEU A 150 5.98 13.71 7.65
CA LEU A 150 5.08 14.87 7.62
C LEU A 150 3.77 14.58 8.34
N GLU A 151 3.15 13.40 8.12
CA GLU A 151 1.93 13.00 8.83
C GLU A 151 2.14 12.94 10.35
N GLU A 152 3.25 12.32 10.78
CA GLU A 152 3.61 12.23 12.20
C GLU A 152 3.81 13.60 12.85
N LYS A 153 4.31 14.58 12.09
CA LYS A 153 4.51 15.94 12.57
C LYS A 153 3.19 16.70 12.61
N ALA A 154 2.33 16.54 11.61
CA ALA A 154 1.03 17.19 11.53
C ALA A 154 0.14 16.78 12.71
N ALA A 155 0.19 15.53 13.16
CA ALA A 155 -0.60 15.04 14.28
C ALA A 155 -0.12 15.49 15.67
N LYS A 156 1.09 16.08 15.77
CA LYS A 156 1.67 16.61 17.02
C LYS A 156 1.42 18.11 17.21
N GLY A 157 0.94 18.81 16.19
CA GLY A 157 0.62 20.24 16.20
C GLY A 157 -0.84 20.49 16.48
#